data_AF-A0AAD5ADT5-F1
#
_entry.id   AF-A0AAD5ADT5-F1
#
_cell.length_a   1.000
_cell.length_b   1.000
_cell.length_c   1.000
_cell.angle_alpha   90.00
_cell.angle_beta   90.00
_cell.angle_gamma   90.00
#
_symmetry.space_group_name_H-M   'P 1'
#
loop_
_entity.id
_entity.type
_entity.pdbx_description
1 polymer ?
#
loop_
_entity_poly.entity_id
_entity_poly.type
_entity_poly.pdbx_seq_one_letter_code
_entity_poly.pdbx_strand_id
1 'polypeptide(L)'
;DSGVKRLSALLEDPECKVKDLRLCNCGVSDEGCAALASALKSNPSHLRDLDLSRNKVEDSGVKCLSAALENSHCKLEKLRLEYCGVSDEGCAALASALRLNPSHLRKLSLSGNNVGESGVKCLSDLKDDKCYKLQKLE
;
A
#
# COMPACT_ATOMS: atom_id res chain seq x y z
N ASP A 1 13.30 3.82 -9.96
CA ASP A 1 12.54 4.94 -9.36
C ASP A 1 12.26 6.16 -10.22
N SER A 2 13.17 6.65 -11.09
CA SER A 2 12.90 7.84 -11.91
C SER A 2 11.60 7.76 -12.74
N GLY A 3 11.33 6.60 -13.34
CA GLY A 3 10.06 6.33 -14.03
C GLY A 3 8.84 6.39 -13.10
N VAL A 4 8.94 5.78 -11.91
CA VAL A 4 7.89 5.81 -10.89
C VAL A 4 7.61 7.23 -10.42
N LYS A 5 8.64 8.05 -10.17
CA LYS A 5 8.47 9.47 -9.81
C LYS A 5 7.69 10.25 -10.86
N ARG A 6 7.96 10.01 -12.15
CA ARG A 6 7.19 10.62 -13.25
C ARG A 6 5.74 10.14 -13.28
N LEU A 7 5.52 8.84 -13.07
CA LEU A 7 4.16 8.29 -12.96
C LEU A 7 3.41 8.87 -11.76
N SER A 8 4.06 9.01 -10.60
CA SER A 8 3.49 9.65 -9.41
C SER A 8 3.08 11.09 -9.68
N ALA A 9 3.93 11.87 -10.34
CA ALA A 9 3.58 13.25 -10.73
C ALA A 9 2.36 13.30 -11.66
N LEU A 10 2.19 12.32 -12.55
CA LEU A 10 0.98 12.21 -13.38
C LEU A 10 -0.25 11.79 -12.55
N LEU A 11 -0.09 10.96 -11.53
CA LEU A 11 -1.18 10.56 -10.64
C LEU A 11 -1.64 11.69 -9.71
N GLU A 12 -0.81 12.71 -9.48
CA GLU A 12 -1.15 13.92 -8.73
C GLU A 12 -1.98 14.92 -9.55
N ASP A 13 -2.02 14.78 -10.87
CA ASP A 13 -2.88 15.59 -11.73
C ASP A 13 -4.36 15.28 -11.46
N PRO A 14 -5.20 16.27 -11.09
CA PRO A 14 -6.62 16.07 -10.83
C PRO A 14 -7.41 15.47 -12.00
N GLU A 15 -6.93 15.63 -13.24
CA GLU A 15 -7.56 15.07 -14.44
C GLU A 15 -7.10 13.62 -14.73
N CYS A 16 -6.14 13.09 -13.96
CA CYS A 16 -5.63 11.74 -14.12
C CYS A 16 -6.65 10.70 -13.62
N LYS A 17 -7.25 9.97 -14.56
CA LYS A 17 -8.30 8.99 -14.27
C LYS A 17 -7.79 7.55 -14.14
N VAL A 18 -6.48 7.36 -13.97
CA VAL A 18 -5.89 6.03 -13.81
C VAL A 18 -6.41 5.39 -12.53
N LYS A 19 -7.01 4.20 -12.67
CA LYS A 19 -7.55 3.40 -11.55
C LYS A 19 -6.68 2.22 -11.19
N ASP A 20 -5.98 1.66 -12.18
CA ASP A 20 -5.18 0.45 -12.02
C ASP A 20 -3.74 0.76 -12.44
N LEU A 21 -2.79 0.54 -11.53
CA LEU A 21 -1.37 0.69 -11.79
C LEU A 21 -0.64 -0.60 -11.41
N ARG A 22 -0.06 -1.26 -12.41
CA ARG A 22 0.73 -2.48 -12.22
C ARG A 22 2.18 -2.19 -12.49
N LEU A 23 3.00 -2.29 -11.45
CA LEU A 23 4.45 -2.09 -11.47
C LEU A 23 5.17 -3.36 -10.98
N CYS A 24 4.56 -4.53 -11.15
CA CYS A 24 5.15 -5.80 -10.75
C CYS A 24 6.53 -5.98 -11.41
N ASN A 25 7.55 -6.31 -10.62
CA ASN A 25 8.93 -6.51 -11.08
C ASN A 25 9.48 -5.35 -11.93
N CYS A 26 9.22 -4.11 -11.53
CA CYS A 26 9.65 -2.89 -12.25
C CYS A 26 10.86 -2.20 -11.61
N GLY A 27 11.50 -2.82 -10.61
CA GLY A 27 12.62 -2.21 -9.88
C GLY A 27 12.21 -1.00 -9.05
N VAL A 28 11.00 -1.04 -8.47
CA VAL A 28 10.53 -0.03 -7.52
C VAL A 28 11.25 -0.22 -6.19
N SER A 29 11.86 0.84 -5.66
CA SER A 29 12.42 0.85 -4.30
C SER A 29 11.52 1.59 -3.31
N ASP A 30 11.96 1.69 -2.07
CA ASP A 30 11.37 2.53 -1.02
C ASP A 30 11.17 3.97 -1.50
N GLU A 31 12.10 4.52 -2.29
CA GLU A 31 12.01 5.87 -2.82
C GLU A 31 10.87 6.00 -3.84
N GLY A 32 10.70 4.99 -4.70
CA GLY A 32 9.55 4.91 -5.60
C GLY A 32 8.23 4.80 -4.83
N CYS A 33 8.21 4.06 -3.72
CA CYS A 33 7.04 3.95 -2.86
C CYS A 33 6.71 5.25 -2.15
N ALA A 34 7.71 6.02 -1.71
CA ALA A 34 7.50 7.35 -1.16
C ALA A 34 6.84 8.30 -2.19
N ALA A 35 7.29 8.25 -3.45
CA ALA A 35 6.67 9.03 -4.53
C ALA A 35 5.22 8.59 -4.80
N LEU A 36 4.94 7.29 -4.85
CA LEU A 36 3.58 6.76 -5.02
C LEU A 36 2.67 7.12 -3.83
N ALA A 37 3.21 7.08 -2.61
CA ALA A 37 2.49 7.47 -1.40
C ALA A 37 2.10 8.95 -1.42
N SER A 38 2.96 9.84 -1.93
CA SER A 38 2.61 11.26 -2.15
C SER A 38 1.40 11.36 -3.08
N ALA A 39 1.44 10.69 -4.23
CA ALA A 39 0.36 10.72 -5.20
C ALA A 39 -0.97 10.13 -4.66
N LEU A 40 -0.91 9.08 -3.83
CA LEU A 40 -2.10 8.51 -3.18
C LEU A 40 -2.76 9.44 -2.16
N LYS A 41 -1.99 10.37 -1.58
CA LYS A 41 -2.51 11.39 -0.66
C LYS A 41 -3.12 12.59 -1.38
N SER A 42 -2.88 12.73 -2.69
CA SER A 42 -3.46 13.80 -3.50
C SER A 42 -4.98 13.70 -3.56
N ASN A 43 -5.64 14.84 -3.80
CA ASN A 43 -7.09 14.93 -3.92
C ASN A 43 -7.46 15.70 -5.19
N PRO A 44 -8.11 15.05 -6.18
CA PRO A 44 -8.58 13.67 -6.17
C PRO A 44 -7.49 12.64 -6.50
N SER A 45 -7.44 11.52 -5.76
CA SER A 45 -6.75 10.31 -6.22
C SER A 45 -7.76 9.30 -6.79
N HIS A 46 -7.59 8.96 -8.07
CA HIS A 46 -8.43 8.00 -8.78
C HIS A 46 -7.93 6.55 -8.72
N LEU A 47 -6.74 6.32 -8.14
CA LEU A 47 -6.17 4.97 -8.05
C LEU A 47 -7.00 4.08 -7.11
N ARG A 48 -7.22 2.83 -7.52
CA ARG A 48 -8.01 1.81 -6.84
C ARG A 48 -7.26 0.49 -6.70
N ASP A 49 -6.43 0.13 -7.68
CA ASP A 49 -5.62 -1.09 -7.67
C ASP A 49 -4.14 -0.74 -7.90
N LEU A 50 -3.29 -1.09 -6.94
CA LEU A 50 -1.85 -0.93 -7.01
C LEU A 50 -1.16 -2.28 -6.81
N ASP A 51 -0.43 -2.72 -7.83
CA ASP A 51 0.41 -3.91 -7.77
C ASP A 51 1.88 -3.52 -7.81
N LEU A 52 2.56 -3.74 -6.68
CA LEU A 52 3.98 -3.51 -6.49
C LEU A 52 4.74 -4.82 -6.29
N SER A 53 4.13 -5.97 -6.58
CA SER A 53 4.72 -7.28 -6.30
C SER A 53 6.11 -7.45 -6.95
N ARG A 54 6.98 -8.27 -6.36
CA ARG A 54 8.33 -8.57 -6.85
C ARG A 54 9.22 -7.34 -7.01
N ASN A 55 9.08 -6.36 -6.12
CA ASN A 55 9.94 -5.18 -6.05
C ASN A 55 10.64 -5.10 -4.69
N LYS A 56 11.70 -4.31 -4.57
CA LYS A 56 12.43 -4.16 -3.31
C LYS A 56 11.85 -3.00 -2.50
N VAL A 57 10.61 -3.16 -2.04
CA VAL A 57 9.85 -2.13 -1.31
C VAL A 57 10.22 -2.08 0.18
N GLU A 58 10.53 -3.23 0.77
CA GLU A 58 10.93 -3.40 2.18
C GLU A 58 10.00 -2.69 3.19
N ASP A 59 10.34 -2.69 4.48
CA ASP A 59 9.46 -2.11 5.51
C ASP A 59 9.37 -0.58 5.41
N SER A 60 10.43 0.08 4.96
CA SER A 60 10.47 1.54 4.78
C SER A 60 9.50 2.00 3.68
N GLY A 61 9.47 1.33 2.53
CA GLY A 61 8.49 1.63 1.48
C GLY A 61 7.06 1.31 1.92
N VAL A 62 6.86 0.21 2.67
CA VAL A 62 5.55 -0.13 3.25
C VAL A 62 5.08 0.94 4.25
N LYS A 63 5.96 1.50 5.09
CA LYS A 63 5.61 2.63 5.97
C LYS A 63 5.14 3.85 5.20
N CYS A 64 5.80 4.19 4.08
CA CYS A 64 5.35 5.28 3.22
C CYS A 64 3.93 5.04 2.68
N LEU A 65 3.67 3.84 2.15
CA LEU A 65 2.34 3.45 1.66
C LEU A 65 1.30 3.43 2.78
N SER A 66 1.66 2.95 3.97
CA SER A 66 0.78 2.92 5.15
C SER A 66 0.35 4.33 5.56
N ALA A 67 1.28 5.30 5.57
CA ALA A 67 0.96 6.70 5.82
C ALA A 67 0.01 7.30 4.76
N ALA A 68 0.00 6.77 3.53
CA ALA A 68 -0.99 7.18 2.53
C ALA A 68 -2.37 6.55 2.78
N LEU A 69 -2.42 5.30 3.25
CA LEU A 69 -3.68 4.62 3.63
C LEU A 69 -4.36 5.27 4.84
N GLU A 70 -3.60 5.92 5.71
CA GLU A 70 -4.15 6.76 6.79
C GLU A 70 -4.90 7.99 6.27
N ASN A 71 -4.69 8.42 5.03
CA ASN A 71 -5.40 9.57 4.49
C ASN A 71 -6.84 9.18 4.09
N SER A 72 -7.85 9.89 4.61
CA SER A 72 -9.27 9.63 4.31
C SER A 72 -9.66 9.87 2.83
N HIS A 73 -8.86 10.62 2.09
CA HIS A 73 -8.99 10.82 0.65
C HIS A 73 -8.39 9.68 -0.16
N CYS A 74 -7.51 8.86 0.42
CA CYS A 74 -6.95 7.70 -0.27
C CYS A 74 -8.06 6.71 -0.60
N LYS A 75 -8.24 6.41 -1.88
CA LYS A 75 -9.31 5.54 -2.39
C LYS A 75 -8.82 4.17 -2.81
N LEU A 76 -7.59 3.80 -2.46
CA LEU A 76 -7.00 2.51 -2.84
C LEU A 76 -7.82 1.36 -2.24
N GLU A 77 -8.22 0.41 -3.08
CA GLU A 77 -9.05 -0.74 -2.73
C GLU A 77 -8.25 -2.04 -2.70
N LYS A 78 -7.18 -2.12 -3.50
CA LYS A 78 -6.33 -3.31 -3.62
C LYS A 78 -4.86 -2.89 -3.61
N LEU A 79 -4.09 -3.54 -2.75
CA LEU A 79 -2.65 -3.38 -2.66
C LEU A 79 -2.00 -4.77 -2.69
N ARG A 80 -1.15 -5.01 -3.69
CA ARG A 80 -0.33 -6.23 -3.78
C ARG A 80 1.13 -5.88 -3.56
N LEU A 81 1.72 -6.57 -2.59
CA LEU A 81 3.11 -6.43 -2.15
C LEU A 81 3.75 -7.82 -2.05
N GLU A 82 3.37 -8.75 -2.94
CA GLU A 82 3.90 -10.12 -2.91
C GLU A 82 5.40 -10.11 -3.23
N TYR A 83 6.21 -10.87 -2.50
CA TYR A 83 7.67 -10.92 -2.68
C TYR A 83 8.33 -9.53 -2.67
N CYS A 84 8.00 -8.69 -1.68
CA CYS A 84 8.49 -7.33 -1.57
C CYS A 84 9.53 -7.07 -0.47
N GLY A 85 9.92 -8.11 0.28
CA GLY A 85 10.82 -7.98 1.42
C GLY A 85 10.15 -7.40 2.67
N VAL A 86 8.82 -7.54 2.79
CA VAL A 86 8.07 -7.08 3.97
C VAL A 86 8.35 -8.01 5.16
N SER A 87 8.52 -7.43 6.34
CA SER A 87 8.67 -8.15 7.61
C SER A 87 7.52 -7.83 8.58
N ASP A 88 7.64 -8.30 9.82
CA ASP A 88 6.72 -7.96 10.91
C ASP A 88 6.57 -6.45 11.10
N GLU A 89 7.64 -5.68 10.86
CA GLU A 89 7.61 -4.22 11.00
C GLU A 89 6.70 -3.55 9.96
N GLY A 90 6.80 -3.94 8.69
CA GLY A 90 5.91 -3.46 7.64
C GLY A 90 4.45 -3.89 7.88
N CYS A 91 4.23 -5.11 8.37
CA CYS A 91 2.90 -5.57 8.76
C CYS A 91 2.30 -4.73 9.90
N ALA A 92 3.09 -4.38 10.92
CA ALA A 92 2.64 -3.52 12.01
C ALA A 92 2.28 -2.11 11.51
N ALA A 93 3.04 -1.54 10.57
CA ALA A 93 2.74 -0.25 9.95
C ALA A 93 1.40 -0.29 9.17
N LEU A 94 1.20 -1.32 8.35
CA LEU A 94 -0.07 -1.53 7.63
C LEU A 94 -1.23 -1.69 8.60
N ALA A 95 -1.07 -2.50 9.64
CA ALA A 95 -2.10 -2.70 10.65
C ALA A 95 -2.48 -1.39 11.34
N SER A 96 -1.49 -0.59 11.77
CA SER A 96 -1.74 0.73 12.39
C SER A 96 -2.57 1.64 11.47
N ALA A 97 -2.17 1.75 10.20
CA ALA A 97 -2.87 2.58 9.23
C ALA A 97 -4.34 2.16 9.02
N LEU A 98 -4.60 0.86 9.00
CA LEU A 98 -5.93 0.30 8.77
C LEU A 98 -6.87 0.40 9.99
N ARG A 99 -6.35 0.68 11.20
CA ARG A 99 -7.16 0.94 12.40
C ARG A 99 -7.64 2.39 12.48
N LEU A 100 -6.78 3.33 12.10
CA LEU A 100 -7.01 4.77 12.33
C LEU A 100 -8.10 5.37 11.45
N ASN A 101 -8.30 4.84 10.24
CA ASN A 101 -9.32 5.31 9.33
C ASN A 101 -10.06 4.15 8.69
N PRO A 102 -11.38 4.29 8.41
CA PRO A 102 -12.16 3.28 7.73
C PRO A 102 -11.73 3.22 6.25
N SER A 103 -10.54 2.66 6.02
CA SER A 103 -9.84 2.58 4.75
C SER A 103 -10.74 2.04 3.64
N HIS A 104 -10.48 2.47 2.41
CA HIS A 104 -11.12 1.88 1.24
C HIS A 104 -10.51 0.53 0.88
N LEU A 105 -9.39 0.14 1.50
CA LEU A 105 -8.68 -1.09 1.20
C LEU A 105 -9.54 -2.31 1.55
N ARG A 106 -9.76 -3.16 0.53
CA ARG A 106 -10.54 -4.41 0.60
C ARG A 106 -9.67 -5.64 0.39
N LYS A 107 -8.56 -5.51 -0.34
CA LYS A 107 -7.66 -6.63 -0.64
C LYS A 107 -6.21 -6.23 -0.37
N LEU A 108 -5.53 -7.03 0.42
CA LEU A 108 -4.11 -6.90 0.71
C LEU A 108 -3.44 -8.25 0.46
N SER A 109 -2.41 -8.26 -0.39
CA SER A 109 -1.61 -9.46 -0.67
C SER A 109 -0.16 -9.22 -0.26
N LEU A 110 0.33 -10.04 0.66
CA LEU A 110 1.65 -10.05 1.26
C LEU A 110 2.33 -11.42 1.11
N SER A 111 1.79 -12.32 0.30
CA SER A 111 2.36 -13.65 0.07
C SER A 111 3.82 -13.59 -0.40
N GLY A 112 4.65 -14.54 0.04
CA GLY A 112 6.06 -14.60 -0.36
C GLY A 112 6.96 -13.55 0.31
N ASN A 113 6.48 -12.87 1.36
CA ASN A 113 7.30 -12.03 2.24
C ASN A 113 7.79 -12.79 3.48
N ASN A 114 8.72 -12.18 4.22
CA ASN A 114 9.30 -12.77 5.44
C ASN A 114 8.53 -12.31 6.69
N VAL A 115 7.22 -12.55 6.70
CA VAL A 115 6.33 -12.19 7.81
C VAL A 115 6.34 -13.31 8.84
N GLY A 116 6.77 -12.99 10.06
CA GLY A 116 6.76 -13.87 11.22
C GLY A 116 5.44 -13.84 11.98
N GLU A 117 5.42 -14.52 13.14
CA GLU A 117 4.21 -14.64 13.96
C GLU A 117 3.68 -13.28 14.43
N SER A 118 4.57 -12.32 14.72
CA SER A 118 4.17 -11.00 15.20
C SER A 118 3.42 -10.22 14.12
N GLY A 119 3.91 -10.24 12.87
CA GLY A 119 3.27 -9.58 11.75
C GLY A 119 1.92 -10.21 11.40
N VAL A 120 1.85 -11.54 11.41
CA VAL A 120 0.57 -12.28 11.22
C VAL A 120 -0.43 -11.89 12.31
N LYS A 121 0.01 -11.83 13.57
CA LYS A 121 -0.84 -11.42 14.68
C LYS A 121 -1.34 -9.98 14.52
N CYS A 122 -0.46 -9.02 14.22
CA CYS A 122 -0.84 -7.62 14.01
C CYS A 122 -1.93 -7.44 12.96
N LEU A 123 -1.84 -8.16 11.83
CA LEU A 123 -2.84 -8.11 10.76
C LEU A 123 -4.11 -8.89 11.10
N SER A 124 -4.00 -9.99 11.85
CA SER A 124 -5.16 -10.80 12.26
C SER A 124 -6.02 -10.06 13.29
N ASP A 125 -5.39 -9.37 14.23
CA ASP A 125 -6.04 -8.54 15.26
C ASP A 125 -6.86 -7.39 14.64
N LEU A 126 -6.65 -7.05 13.35
CA LEU A 126 -7.49 -6.07 12.66
C LEU A 126 -8.95 -6.52 12.57
N LYS A 127 -9.25 -7.82 12.57
CA LYS A 127 -10.63 -8.34 12.46
C LYS A 127 -11.53 -7.88 13.60
N ASP A 128 -10.93 -7.57 14.74
CA ASP A 128 -11.63 -7.09 15.94
C ASP A 128 -11.81 -5.57 15.95
N ASP A 129 -11.22 -4.85 14.98
CA ASP A 129 -11.32 -3.40 14.86
C ASP A 129 -12.61 -2.97 14.15
N LYS A 130 -13.24 -1.90 14.64
CA LYS A 130 -14.48 -1.34 14.05
C LYS A 130 -14.28 -0.77 12.65
N CYS A 131 -13.06 -0.37 12.31
CA CYS A 131 -12.67 0.13 10.99
C CYS A 131 -12.32 -0.99 10.01
N TYR A 132 -12.35 -2.26 10.43
CA TYR A 132 -11.99 -3.40 9.59
C TYR A 132 -12.87 -3.53 8.35
N LYS A 133 -12.23 -3.49 7.19
CA LYS A 133 -12.89 -3.50 5.88
C LYS A 133 -12.28 -4.48 4.89
N LEU A 134 -11.17 -5.14 5.24
CA LEU A 134 -10.52 -6.12 4.39
C LEU A 134 -11.44 -7.33 4.18
N GLN A 135 -11.64 -7.68 2.92
CA GLN A 135 -12.39 -8.86 2.48
C GLN A 135 -11.44 -10.01 2.15
N LYS A 136 -10.19 -9.68 1.81
CA LYS A 136 -9.16 -10.65 1.44
C LYS A 136 -7.80 -10.20 1.98
N LEU A 137 -7.15 -11.08 2.72
CA LEU A 137 -5.78 -10.95 3.19
C LEU A 137 -5.07 -12.26 2.81
N GLU A 138 -4.01 -12.17 2.01
CA GLU A 138 -3.22 -13.31 1.48
C GLU A 138 -1.73 -13.08 1.66
#